data_AF-A0A433PP82-F1
#
_entry.id   AF-A0A433PP82-F1
#
_cell.length_a   1.000
_cell.length_b   1.000
_cell.length_c   1.000
_cell.angle_alpha   90.00
_cell.angle_beta   90.00
_cell.angle_gamma   90.00
#
_symmetry.space_group_name_H-M   'P 1'
#
loop_
_entity.id
_entity.type
_entity.pdbx_description
1 polymer ?
#
loop_
_entity_poly.entity_id
_entity_poly.type
_entity_poly.pdbx_seq_one_letter_code
_entity_poly.pdbx_strand_id
1 'polypeptide(L)'
;PPPHRHQHIPLEDETTIVYGVPLKYVSLLTLVVQNSALILTMAYTRLPSPDDVPDQPHKMYLASTAVAMSEMFKIIVCAYMIYSAHPLQKRSLRKLYNNLYTEIILQWRETAKLAIPASLYLVQNNLQYLALSLLDAATFQVTYQLKILTTALFSVLILNRTLRRIKWIALAILTVGIALVQLPPEANIFTFGAFNTQDSAAVPSDLDDDPHGSLAKRAPGVAPENTLSGFVTVLIACILSGLAGVYFEKILKAPPTPPPQQYTPLSQTDKESASPSPISYLDENPPPHADLVPKEDDALPPTAGIWIRNIQMSLFSFVLGVVFIVFLKDGKAVIRNGFFQYYTPLTWVVIGMQAGGGLIVALVVKYADNILKGFATSISIILSSLVSIWLFEFKVTTTFVIGSSMVIYASYLYGL
;
A
#
# COMPACT_ATOMS: atom_id res chain seq x y z
N PRO A 1 11.04 -33.32 42.61
CA PRO A 1 10.19 -33.05 41.43
C PRO A 1 10.48 -31.65 40.87
N PRO A 2 10.99 -31.53 39.63
CA PRO A 2 11.32 -30.22 39.06
C PRO A 2 10.02 -29.46 38.71
N PRO A 3 10.05 -28.11 38.69
CA PRO A 3 8.86 -27.31 38.45
C PRO A 3 8.42 -27.44 36.99
N HIS A 4 7.12 -27.56 36.80
CA HIS A 4 6.47 -27.69 35.50
C HIS A 4 6.83 -26.53 34.58
N ARG A 5 7.47 -26.87 33.46
CA ARG A 5 7.68 -25.99 32.31
C ARG A 5 6.30 -25.62 31.77
N HIS A 6 5.85 -24.38 31.98
CA HIS A 6 4.69 -23.83 31.28
C HIS A 6 4.91 -24.00 29.78
N GLN A 7 4.20 -24.96 29.18
CA GLN A 7 4.06 -25.05 27.74
C GLN A 7 3.34 -23.77 27.31
N HIS A 8 4.06 -22.92 26.57
CA HIS A 8 3.42 -21.92 25.71
C HIS A 8 2.56 -22.69 24.71
N ILE A 9 1.28 -22.83 25.03
CA ILE A 9 0.24 -23.18 24.07
C ILE A 9 0.24 -22.01 23.07
N PRO A 10 0.48 -22.24 21.77
CA PRO A 10 0.29 -21.20 20.77
C PRO A 10 -1.18 -20.80 20.87
N LEU A 11 -1.45 -19.52 21.17
CA LEU A 11 -2.78 -18.94 21.03
C LEU A 11 -3.26 -19.29 19.61
N GLU A 12 -4.21 -20.21 19.49
CA GLU A 12 -4.95 -20.42 18.25
C GLU A 12 -5.47 -19.06 17.81
N ASP A 13 -5.13 -18.67 16.59
CA ASP A 13 -5.66 -17.48 15.94
C ASP A 13 -7.17 -17.44 16.20
N GLU A 14 -7.62 -16.47 16.99
CA GLU A 14 -9.02 -16.16 17.21
C GLU A 14 -9.54 -15.59 15.87
N THR A 15 -9.68 -16.47 14.88
CA THR A 15 -10.02 -16.08 13.51
C THR A 15 -11.41 -15.52 13.57
N THR A 16 -11.53 -14.20 13.43
CA THR A 16 -12.83 -13.56 13.33
C THR A 16 -13.55 -14.18 12.12
N ILE A 17 -14.63 -14.91 12.36
CA ILE A 17 -15.39 -15.61 11.32
C ILE A 17 -16.57 -14.72 10.91
N VAL A 18 -16.73 -14.48 9.61
CA VAL A 18 -17.89 -13.76 9.06
C VAL A 18 -18.60 -14.72 8.10
N TYR A 19 -19.87 -15.01 8.35
CA TYR A 19 -20.67 -15.99 7.58
C TYR A 19 -20.00 -17.37 7.42
N GLY A 20 -19.31 -17.86 8.46
CA GLY A 20 -18.62 -19.15 8.43
C GLY A 20 -17.25 -19.14 7.72
N VAL A 21 -16.82 -18.01 7.16
CA VAL A 21 -15.52 -17.88 6.49
C VAL A 21 -14.57 -17.01 7.33
N PRO A 22 -13.29 -17.41 7.51
CA PRO A 22 -12.31 -16.57 8.19
C PRO A 22 -12.14 -15.22 7.49
N LEU A 23 -12.17 -14.12 8.25
CA LEU A 23 -12.10 -12.74 7.74
C LEU A 23 -10.86 -12.46 6.89
N LYS A 24 -9.79 -13.23 7.11
CA LYS A 24 -8.61 -13.31 6.24
C LYS A 24 -8.98 -13.54 4.77
N TYR A 25 -9.75 -14.58 4.46
CA TYR A 25 -10.12 -14.92 3.07
C TYR A 25 -11.12 -13.94 2.50
N VAL A 26 -12.08 -13.48 3.31
CA VAL A 26 -13.06 -12.46 2.90
C VAL A 26 -12.35 -11.16 2.49
N SER A 27 -11.40 -10.69 3.31
CA SER A 27 -10.63 -9.48 3.01
C SER A 27 -9.75 -9.63 1.77
N LEU A 28 -9.13 -10.79 1.55
CA LEU A 28 -8.33 -11.08 0.36
C LEU A 28 -9.18 -11.13 -0.91
N LEU A 29 -10.34 -11.80 -0.89
CA LEU A 29 -11.26 -11.84 -2.02
C LEU A 29 -11.78 -10.44 -2.36
N THR A 30 -12.16 -9.67 -1.33
CA THR A 30 -12.61 -8.28 -1.50
C THR A 30 -11.51 -7.42 -2.13
N LEU A 31 -10.25 -7.60 -1.72
CA LEU A 31 -9.10 -6.92 -2.33
C LEU A 31 -8.91 -7.31 -3.80
N VAL A 32 -9.05 -8.59 -4.15
CA VAL A 32 -8.92 -9.06 -5.54
C VAL A 32 -9.96 -8.37 -6.43
N VAL A 33 -11.23 -8.38 -6.01
CA VAL A 33 -12.34 -7.77 -6.77
C VAL A 33 -12.16 -6.26 -6.86
N GLN A 34 -11.88 -5.58 -5.74
CA GLN A 34 -11.72 -4.14 -5.71
C GLN A 34 -10.53 -3.67 -6.55
N ASN A 35 -9.38 -4.33 -6.47
CA ASN A 35 -8.22 -3.98 -7.28
C ASN A 35 -8.49 -4.19 -8.78
N SER A 36 -9.15 -5.30 -9.14
CA SER A 36 -9.49 -5.58 -10.55
C SER A 36 -10.42 -4.51 -11.12
N ALA A 37 -11.46 -4.17 -10.36
CA ALA A 37 -12.39 -3.11 -10.73
C ALA A 37 -11.67 -1.75 -10.83
N LEU A 38 -10.78 -1.41 -9.90
CA LEU A 38 -10.02 -0.16 -9.94
C LEU A 38 -9.15 -0.07 -11.19
N ILE A 39 -8.44 -1.14 -11.56
CA ILE A 39 -7.59 -1.19 -12.75
C ILE A 39 -8.44 -0.95 -14.01
N LEU A 40 -9.58 -1.63 -14.14
CA LEU A 40 -10.48 -1.49 -15.29
C LEU A 40 -11.10 -0.10 -15.36
N THR A 41 -11.58 0.44 -14.24
CA THR A 41 -12.13 1.81 -14.19
C THR A 41 -11.06 2.83 -14.53
N MET A 42 -9.83 2.70 -14.01
CA MET A 42 -8.71 3.58 -14.38
C MET A 42 -8.31 3.44 -15.85
N ALA A 43 -8.44 2.26 -16.45
CA ALA A 43 -8.21 2.09 -17.88
C ALA A 43 -9.33 2.78 -18.69
N TYR A 44 -10.58 2.63 -18.25
CA TYR A 44 -11.75 3.24 -18.88
C TYR A 44 -11.71 4.77 -18.84
N THR A 45 -11.32 5.38 -17.72
CA THR A 45 -11.22 6.86 -17.59
C THR A 45 -10.12 7.48 -18.43
N ARG A 46 -9.25 6.66 -19.04
CA ARG A 46 -8.18 7.12 -19.94
C ARG A 46 -8.52 6.91 -21.41
N LEU A 47 -9.67 6.32 -21.72
CA LEU A 47 -10.15 6.22 -23.09
C LEU A 47 -10.68 7.59 -23.56
N PRO A 48 -10.46 7.94 -24.84
CA PRO A 48 -11.08 9.12 -25.43
C PRO A 48 -12.61 9.05 -25.25
N SER A 49 -13.20 10.11 -24.71
CA SER A 49 -14.65 10.23 -24.58
C SER A 49 -15.27 10.63 -25.93
N PRO A 50 -16.53 10.24 -26.22
CA PRO A 50 -17.20 10.60 -27.47
C PRO A 50 -17.33 12.11 -27.70
N ASP A 51 -17.27 12.89 -26.61
CA ASP A 51 -17.34 14.36 -26.61
C ASP A 51 -15.97 15.02 -26.87
N ASP A 52 -14.89 14.25 -27.02
CA ASP A 52 -13.57 14.80 -27.33
C ASP A 52 -13.47 15.21 -28.80
N VAL A 53 -12.88 16.39 -29.04
CA VAL A 53 -12.62 16.92 -30.38
C VAL A 53 -11.60 16.01 -31.09
N PRO A 54 -11.86 15.52 -32.32
CA PRO A 54 -11.07 14.46 -32.99
C PRO A 54 -9.56 14.69 -33.16
N ASP A 55 -9.04 15.90 -32.93
CA ASP A 55 -7.63 16.27 -33.13
C ASP A 55 -6.99 16.97 -31.90
N GLN A 56 -7.64 16.95 -30.73
CA GLN A 56 -7.03 17.44 -29.49
C GLN A 56 -6.62 16.28 -28.57
N PRO A 57 -5.45 16.34 -27.92
CA PRO A 57 -5.08 15.35 -26.92
C PRO A 57 -6.13 15.36 -25.79
N HIS A 58 -6.70 14.18 -25.52
CA HIS A 58 -7.69 13.99 -24.45
C HIS A 58 -7.19 14.61 -23.14
N LYS A 59 -8.00 15.50 -22.57
CA LYS A 59 -7.58 16.27 -21.39
C LYS A 59 -7.81 15.43 -20.13
N MET A 60 -6.72 14.89 -19.61
CA MET A 60 -6.74 14.00 -18.44
C MET A 60 -6.71 14.77 -17.13
N TYR A 61 -7.39 14.25 -16.10
CA TYR A 61 -7.24 14.73 -14.73
C TYR A 61 -5.81 14.50 -14.22
N LEU A 62 -5.37 15.33 -13.27
CA LEU A 62 -4.07 15.13 -12.63
C LEU A 62 -4.15 13.95 -11.64
N ALA A 63 -3.31 12.93 -11.87
CA ALA A 63 -3.25 11.78 -10.97
C ALA A 63 -2.81 12.16 -9.55
N SER A 64 -1.96 13.19 -9.40
CA SER A 64 -1.48 13.69 -8.11
C SER A 64 -2.59 14.27 -7.23
N THR A 65 -3.47 15.08 -7.81
CA THR A 65 -4.61 15.66 -7.08
C THR A 65 -5.65 14.59 -6.75
N ALA A 66 -5.87 13.60 -7.64
CA ALA A 66 -6.75 12.47 -7.37
C ALA A 66 -6.26 11.61 -6.19
N VAL A 67 -4.95 11.32 -6.14
CA VAL A 67 -4.34 10.59 -5.01
C VAL A 67 -4.49 11.37 -3.71
N ALA A 68 -4.22 12.67 -3.69
CA ALA A 68 -4.42 13.51 -2.50
C ALA A 68 -5.88 13.49 -2.02
N MET A 69 -6.83 13.57 -2.95
CA MET A 69 -8.25 13.48 -2.62
C MET A 69 -8.64 12.10 -2.06
N SER A 70 -8.01 11.03 -2.53
CA SER A 70 -8.24 9.68 -1.98
C SER A 70 -7.76 9.55 -0.52
N GLU A 71 -6.66 10.22 -0.15
CA GLU A 71 -6.19 10.29 1.24
C GLU A 71 -7.17 11.05 2.13
N MET A 72 -7.69 12.18 1.63
CA MET A 72 -8.72 12.95 2.34
C MET A 72 -9.99 12.14 2.57
N PHE A 73 -10.47 11.43 1.54
CA PHE A 73 -11.64 10.55 1.65
C PHE A 73 -11.40 9.41 2.64
N LYS A 74 -10.19 8.82 2.67
CA LYS A 74 -9.83 7.80 3.67
C LYS A 74 -9.93 8.33 5.09
N ILE A 75 -9.47 9.55 5.36
CA ILE A 75 -9.57 10.18 6.69
C ILE A 75 -11.04 10.33 7.08
N ILE A 76 -11.89 10.83 6.18
CA ILE A 76 -13.33 11.02 6.42
C ILE A 76 -14.02 9.69 6.72
N VAL A 77 -13.80 8.67 5.88
CA VAL A 77 -14.41 7.35 6.05
C VAL A 77 -13.92 6.69 7.34
N CYS A 78 -12.64 6.78 7.67
CA CYS A 78 -12.13 6.24 8.93
C CYS A 78 -12.71 6.96 10.15
N ALA A 79 -12.85 8.29 10.10
CA ALA A 79 -13.49 9.05 11.18
C ALA A 79 -14.96 8.66 11.35
N TYR A 80 -15.67 8.45 10.23
CA TYR A 80 -17.03 7.91 10.25
C TYR A 80 -17.08 6.49 10.84
N MET A 81 -16.15 5.62 10.48
CA MET A 81 -16.08 4.25 11.03
C MET A 81 -15.88 4.29 12.56
N ILE A 82 -15.01 5.17 13.07
CA ILE A 82 -14.81 5.35 14.52
C ILE A 82 -16.09 5.88 15.18
N TYR A 83 -16.72 6.90 14.59
CA TYR A 83 -18.00 7.42 15.08
C TYR A 83 -19.09 6.34 15.12
N SER A 84 -19.15 5.52 14.07
CA SER A 84 -20.15 4.46 13.92
C SER A 84 -19.91 3.27 14.86
N ALA A 85 -18.68 3.07 15.32
CA ALA A 85 -18.29 1.98 16.22
C ALA A 85 -18.86 2.14 17.63
N HIS A 86 -19.26 3.35 18.04
CA HIS A 86 -19.99 3.55 19.29
C HIS A 86 -21.48 3.20 19.13
N PRO A 87 -22.11 2.55 20.14
CA PRO A 87 -23.55 2.30 20.15
C PRO A 87 -24.35 3.58 19.91
N LEU A 88 -25.48 3.48 19.19
CA LEU A 88 -26.29 4.64 18.76
C LEU A 88 -26.60 5.63 19.89
N GLN A 89 -26.86 5.13 21.10
CA GLN A 89 -27.17 5.94 22.28
C GLN A 89 -25.98 6.74 22.84
N LYS A 90 -24.74 6.36 22.51
CA LYS A 90 -23.49 6.99 23.01
C LYS A 90 -22.73 7.79 21.94
N ARG A 91 -23.26 7.89 20.72
CA ARG A 91 -22.60 8.61 19.62
C ARG A 91 -22.56 10.12 19.90
N SER A 92 -21.36 10.68 20.00
CA SER A 92 -21.14 12.11 20.20
C SER A 92 -19.93 12.60 19.41
N LEU A 93 -20.10 13.71 18.68
CA LEU A 93 -19.01 14.33 17.91
C LEU A 93 -17.91 14.90 18.83
N ARG A 94 -18.28 15.37 20.02
CA ARG A 94 -17.30 15.81 21.04
C ARG A 94 -16.40 14.67 21.48
N LYS A 95 -16.96 13.46 21.65
CA LYS A 95 -16.18 12.27 22.00
C LYS A 95 -15.25 11.85 20.87
N LEU A 96 -15.73 11.85 19.62
CA LEU A 96 -14.89 11.59 18.45
C LEU A 96 -13.71 12.57 18.38
N TYR A 97 -13.97 13.86 18.55
CA TYR A 97 -12.93 14.89 18.54
C TYR A 97 -11.91 14.69 19.66
N ASN A 98 -12.36 14.48 20.91
CA ASN A 98 -11.46 14.25 22.04
C ASN A 98 -10.60 13.00 21.84
N ASN A 99 -11.20 11.91 21.36
CA ASN A 99 -10.49 10.66 21.09
C ASN A 99 -9.44 10.83 19.98
N LEU A 100 -9.80 11.48 18.88
CA LEU A 100 -8.84 11.79 17.80
C LEU A 100 -7.75 12.74 18.27
N TYR A 101 -8.07 13.75 19.07
CA TYR A 101 -7.09 14.68 19.61
C TYR A 101 -6.09 13.97 20.53
N THR A 102 -6.57 13.11 21.42
CA THR A 102 -5.72 12.33 22.32
C THR A 102 -4.81 11.36 21.54
N GLU A 103 -5.36 10.61 20.59
CA GLU A 103 -4.60 9.60 19.84
C GLU A 103 -3.66 10.21 18.78
N ILE A 104 -4.02 11.35 18.18
CA ILE A 104 -3.21 11.95 17.10
C ILE A 104 -2.21 12.95 17.69
N ILE A 105 -2.67 13.87 18.55
CA ILE A 105 -1.88 15.01 19.04
C ILE A 105 -1.16 14.67 20.34
N LEU A 106 -1.85 14.13 21.36
CA LEU A 106 -1.18 13.81 22.63
C LEU A 106 -0.19 12.65 22.44
N GLN A 107 -0.58 11.60 21.71
CA GLN A 107 0.30 10.49 21.36
C GLN A 107 1.15 10.77 20.10
N TRP A 108 1.68 11.99 19.94
CA TRP A 108 2.46 12.38 18.75
C TRP A 108 3.64 11.45 18.44
N ARG A 109 4.21 10.78 19.47
CA ARG A 109 5.29 9.80 19.29
C ARG A 109 4.84 8.55 18.53
N GLU A 110 3.63 8.05 18.81
CA GLU A 110 3.05 6.92 18.08
C GLU A 110 2.61 7.34 16.68
N THR A 111 2.00 8.52 16.57
CA THR A 111 1.66 9.14 15.29
C THR A 111 2.91 9.31 14.40
N ALA A 112 4.02 9.80 14.96
CA ALA A 112 5.28 9.99 14.23
C ALA A 112 5.88 8.67 13.70
N LYS A 113 5.64 7.53 14.36
CA LYS A 113 6.05 6.22 13.81
C LYS A 113 5.37 5.92 12.48
N LEU A 114 4.12 6.36 12.27
CA LEU A 114 3.38 6.19 11.02
C LEU A 114 3.79 7.17 9.92
N ALA A 115 4.55 8.23 10.25
CA ALA A 115 5.18 9.09 9.25
C ALA A 115 6.29 8.37 8.47
N ILE A 116 6.96 7.39 9.09
CA ILE A 116 8.02 6.59 8.46
C ILE A 116 7.50 5.83 7.23
N PRO A 117 6.47 4.94 7.32
CA PRO A 117 5.98 4.24 6.16
C PRO A 117 5.39 5.20 5.11
N ALA A 118 4.70 6.27 5.51
CA ALA A 118 4.19 7.28 4.58
C ALA A 118 5.32 7.95 3.76
N SER A 119 6.41 8.35 4.42
CA SER A 119 7.58 8.94 3.76
C SER A 119 8.30 7.94 2.86
N LEU A 120 8.44 6.68 3.30
CA LEU A 120 9.04 5.63 2.48
C LEU A 120 8.23 5.37 1.20
N TYR A 121 6.90 5.32 1.31
CA TYR A 121 6.02 5.21 0.13
C TYR A 121 6.12 6.43 -0.79
N LEU A 122 6.25 7.64 -0.24
CA LEU A 122 6.48 8.85 -1.05
C LEU A 122 7.79 8.75 -1.84
N VAL A 123 8.90 8.43 -1.17
CA VAL A 123 10.21 8.31 -1.82
C VAL A 123 10.19 7.20 -2.87
N GLN A 124 9.63 6.03 -2.52
CA GLN A 124 9.43 4.92 -3.45
C GLN A 124 8.69 5.37 -4.72
N ASN A 125 7.56 6.07 -4.59
CA ASN A 125 6.76 6.52 -5.72
C ASN A 125 7.55 7.45 -6.65
N ASN A 126 8.40 8.32 -6.09
CA ASN A 126 9.27 9.19 -6.87
C ASN A 126 10.38 8.41 -7.58
N LEU A 127 10.99 7.43 -6.90
CA LEU A 127 12.00 6.56 -7.52
C LEU A 127 11.41 5.70 -8.64
N GLN A 128 10.14 5.31 -8.57
CA GLN A 128 9.47 4.63 -9.69
C GLN A 128 9.35 5.52 -10.92
N TYR A 129 9.00 6.80 -10.74
CA TYR A 129 8.96 7.75 -11.86
C TYR A 129 10.35 7.99 -12.46
N LEU A 130 11.37 8.15 -11.60
CA LEU A 130 12.75 8.28 -12.04
C LEU A 130 13.21 7.04 -12.81
N ALA A 131 12.95 5.84 -12.29
CA ALA A 131 13.32 4.60 -12.95
C ALA A 131 12.64 4.43 -14.33
N LEU A 132 11.36 4.81 -14.46
CA LEU A 132 10.65 4.82 -15.75
C LEU A 132 11.24 5.81 -16.77
N SER A 133 11.96 6.84 -16.31
CA SER A 133 12.68 7.76 -17.20
C SER A 133 14.06 7.26 -17.61
N LEU A 134 14.60 6.27 -16.91
CA LEU A 134 15.95 5.71 -17.14
C LEU A 134 15.92 4.34 -17.84
N LEU A 135 14.84 3.57 -17.66
CA LEU A 135 14.64 2.24 -18.23
C LEU A 135 13.45 2.24 -19.19
N ASP A 136 13.48 1.35 -20.17
CA ASP A 136 12.27 1.06 -20.93
C ASP A 136 11.19 0.42 -20.03
N ALA A 137 9.92 0.57 -20.43
CA ALA A 137 8.80 0.13 -19.62
C ALA A 137 8.81 -1.38 -19.35
N ALA A 138 9.24 -2.22 -20.30
CA ALA A 138 9.26 -3.66 -20.12
C ALA A 138 10.29 -4.07 -19.05
N THR A 139 11.50 -3.54 -19.16
CA THR A 139 12.58 -3.77 -18.18
C THR A 139 12.19 -3.27 -16.79
N PHE A 140 11.59 -2.07 -16.70
CA PHE A 140 11.09 -1.54 -15.43
C PHE A 140 10.03 -2.45 -14.80
N GLN A 141 9.01 -2.86 -15.56
CA GLN A 141 7.89 -3.64 -15.03
C GLN A 141 8.33 -5.01 -14.49
N VAL A 142 9.19 -5.71 -15.23
CA VAL A 142 9.73 -7.01 -14.80
C VAL A 142 10.59 -6.87 -13.55
N THR A 143 11.51 -5.90 -13.55
CA THR A 143 12.43 -5.68 -12.42
C THR A 143 11.67 -5.25 -11.16
N TYR A 144 10.62 -4.44 -11.32
CA TYR A 144 9.84 -3.93 -10.18
C TYR A 144 9.07 -5.02 -9.41
N GLN A 145 8.88 -6.22 -9.99
CA GLN A 145 8.27 -7.36 -9.27
C GLN A 145 9.16 -7.95 -8.17
N LEU A 146 10.44 -7.61 -8.15
CA LEU A 146 11.35 -7.95 -7.05
C LEU A 146 10.85 -7.42 -5.69
N LYS A 147 9.95 -6.42 -5.68
CA LYS A 147 9.28 -5.92 -4.47
C LYS A 147 8.58 -7.02 -3.66
N ILE A 148 8.12 -8.09 -4.30
CA ILE A 148 7.45 -9.20 -3.61
C ILE A 148 8.47 -9.97 -2.76
N LEU A 149 9.66 -10.23 -3.33
CA LEU A 149 10.74 -10.90 -2.62
C LEU A 149 11.32 -10.03 -1.51
N THR A 150 11.50 -8.72 -1.74
CA THR A 150 11.97 -7.80 -0.68
C THR A 150 10.95 -7.69 0.45
N THR A 151 9.65 -7.65 0.14
CA THR A 151 8.59 -7.69 1.16
C THR A 151 8.66 -8.96 2.00
N ALA A 152 8.84 -10.13 1.36
CA ALA A 152 8.99 -11.39 2.09
C ALA A 152 10.26 -11.42 2.95
N LEU A 153 11.38 -10.91 2.43
CA LEU A 153 12.63 -10.79 3.18
C LEU A 153 12.45 -9.92 4.43
N PHE A 154 11.89 -8.72 4.29
CA PHE A 154 11.63 -7.86 5.44
C PHE A 154 10.59 -8.44 6.39
N SER A 155 9.60 -9.19 5.88
CA SER A 155 8.62 -9.89 6.72
C SER A 155 9.30 -10.93 7.62
N VAL A 156 10.32 -11.63 7.11
CA VAL A 156 11.16 -12.53 7.92
C VAL A 156 12.04 -11.75 8.89
N LEU A 157 12.72 -10.69 8.45
CA LEU A 157 13.69 -9.93 9.25
C LEU A 157 13.07 -9.04 10.35
N ILE A 158 11.92 -8.41 10.08
CA ILE A 158 11.33 -7.38 10.95
C ILE A 158 10.21 -7.95 11.83
N LEU A 159 9.44 -8.91 11.32
CA LEU A 159 8.35 -9.58 12.05
C LEU A 159 8.77 -10.94 12.62
N ASN A 160 10.03 -11.36 12.47
CA ASN A 160 10.56 -12.64 12.94
C ASN A 160 9.75 -13.86 12.47
N ARG A 161 9.21 -13.81 11.25
CA ARG A 161 8.45 -14.91 10.66
C ARG A 161 9.38 -15.96 10.08
N THR A 162 8.98 -17.23 10.15
CA THR A 162 9.73 -18.34 9.55
C THR A 162 9.04 -18.84 8.29
N LEU A 163 9.68 -18.64 7.14
CA LEU A 163 9.21 -19.16 5.85
C LEU A 163 9.97 -20.43 5.48
N ARG A 164 9.25 -21.53 5.27
CA ARG A 164 9.83 -22.77 4.75
C ARG A 164 10.34 -22.55 3.32
N ARG A 165 11.32 -23.35 2.89
CA ARG A 165 11.92 -23.27 1.53
C ARG A 165 10.87 -23.31 0.42
N ILE A 166 9.81 -24.11 0.58
CA ILE A 166 8.69 -24.19 -0.37
C ILE A 166 8.00 -22.84 -0.57
N LYS A 167 7.79 -22.06 0.51
CA LYS A 167 7.16 -20.74 0.43
C LYS A 167 8.06 -19.73 -0.28
N TRP A 168 9.38 -19.83 -0.13
CA TRP A 168 10.33 -19.03 -0.90
C TRP A 168 10.31 -19.36 -2.40
N ILE A 169 10.25 -20.65 -2.73
CA ILE A 169 10.09 -21.10 -4.13
C ILE A 169 8.77 -20.58 -4.70
N ALA A 170 7.66 -20.68 -3.96
CA ALA A 170 6.37 -20.13 -4.36
C ALA A 170 6.43 -18.62 -4.65
N LEU A 171 7.13 -17.85 -3.80
CA LEU A 171 7.31 -16.41 -4.00
C LEU A 171 8.16 -16.09 -5.24
N ALA A 172 9.21 -16.87 -5.51
CA ALA A 172 10.01 -16.71 -6.72
C ALA A 172 9.20 -17.00 -7.98
N ILE A 173 8.43 -18.10 -7.99
CA ILE A 173 7.53 -18.46 -9.09
C ILE A 173 6.46 -17.36 -9.28
N LEU A 174 5.91 -16.83 -8.19
CA LEU A 174 4.95 -15.72 -8.23
C LEU A 174 5.54 -14.48 -8.92
N THR A 175 6.73 -14.06 -8.50
CA THR A 175 7.43 -12.90 -9.07
C THR A 175 7.68 -13.06 -10.56
N VAL A 176 8.15 -14.24 -11.00
CA VAL A 176 8.38 -14.52 -12.43
C VAL A 176 7.04 -14.58 -13.19
N GLY A 177 6.01 -15.19 -12.62
CA GLY A 177 4.69 -15.28 -13.24
C GLY A 177 4.07 -13.91 -13.51
N ILE A 178 4.14 -12.98 -12.54
CA ILE A 178 3.65 -11.60 -12.72
C ILE A 178 4.49 -10.85 -13.74
N ALA A 179 5.81 -11.01 -13.70
CA ALA A 179 6.70 -10.39 -14.69
C ALA A 179 6.28 -10.79 -16.11
N LEU A 180 6.01 -12.09 -16.34
CA LEU A 180 5.52 -12.58 -17.63
C LEU A 180 4.13 -12.05 -18.01
N VAL A 181 3.20 -11.97 -17.05
CA VAL A 181 1.85 -11.42 -17.27
C VAL A 181 1.88 -9.94 -17.68
N GLN A 182 2.85 -9.18 -17.20
CA GLN A 182 2.95 -7.74 -17.43
C GLN A 182 3.86 -7.34 -18.60
N LEU A 183 4.43 -8.30 -19.32
CA LEU A 183 5.26 -7.99 -20.49
C LEU A 183 4.40 -7.39 -21.60
N PRO A 184 4.78 -6.22 -22.15
CA PRO A 184 4.09 -5.66 -23.30
C PRO A 184 4.23 -6.60 -24.51
N PRO A 185 3.20 -6.69 -25.39
CA PRO A 185 3.20 -7.61 -26.53
C PRO A 185 4.43 -7.51 -27.43
N GLU A 186 4.98 -6.30 -27.59
CA GLU A 186 6.15 -6.01 -28.42
C GLU A 186 7.46 -6.61 -27.88
N ALA A 187 7.55 -6.83 -26.56
CA ALA A 187 8.75 -7.40 -25.93
C ALA A 187 8.88 -8.92 -26.15
N ASN A 188 7.76 -9.60 -26.41
CA ASN A 188 7.74 -11.06 -26.57
C ASN A 188 8.55 -11.56 -27.78
N ILE A 189 8.70 -10.73 -28.82
CA ILE A 189 9.44 -11.07 -30.05
C ILE A 189 10.96 -11.04 -29.80
N PHE A 190 11.43 -10.08 -29.02
CA PHE A 190 12.87 -9.90 -28.76
C PHE A 190 13.42 -10.93 -27.76
N THR A 191 12.64 -11.32 -26.74
CA THR A 191 13.06 -12.31 -25.74
C THR A 191 13.08 -13.75 -26.29
N PHE A 192 12.16 -14.12 -27.18
CA PHE A 192 12.19 -15.43 -27.85
C PHE A 192 13.17 -15.48 -29.03
N GLY A 193 13.40 -14.37 -29.74
CA GLY A 193 14.42 -14.28 -30.78
C GLY A 193 15.85 -14.39 -30.24
N ALA A 194 16.12 -13.80 -29.07
CA ALA A 194 17.42 -13.91 -28.40
C ALA A 194 17.72 -15.32 -27.87
N PHE A 195 16.70 -16.16 -27.65
CA PHE A 195 16.88 -17.54 -27.16
C PHE A 195 17.08 -18.56 -28.29
N ASN A 196 16.66 -18.24 -29.52
CA ASN A 196 16.74 -19.13 -30.69
C ASN A 196 17.88 -18.82 -31.68
N THR A 197 18.69 -17.77 -31.43
CA THR A 197 19.80 -17.42 -32.32
C THR A 197 21.14 -17.64 -31.62
N GLN A 198 21.47 -18.91 -31.43
CA GLN A 198 22.81 -19.37 -31.15
C GLN A 198 23.44 -19.77 -32.48
N ASP A 199 23.80 -18.80 -33.33
CA ASP A 199 24.85 -18.92 -34.36
C ASP A 199 25.03 -17.61 -35.18
N SER A 200 26.29 -17.15 -35.21
CA SER A 200 27.00 -16.43 -36.29
C SER A 200 26.50 -15.09 -36.87
N ALA A 201 27.33 -14.07 -36.61
CA ALA A 201 27.70 -12.92 -37.44
C ALA A 201 27.13 -12.78 -38.86
N ALA A 202 26.50 -11.62 -39.14
CA ALA A 202 26.80 -10.78 -40.31
C ALA A 202 26.08 -9.42 -40.19
N VAL A 203 26.84 -8.34 -40.25
CA VAL A 203 26.37 -6.97 -40.52
C VAL A 203 25.96 -6.90 -42.00
N PRO A 204 24.85 -6.24 -42.33
CA PRO A 204 24.91 -5.31 -43.45
C PRO A 204 24.48 -3.90 -43.02
N SER A 205 25.38 -2.96 -43.29
CA SER A 205 25.11 -1.56 -43.59
C SER A 205 24.07 -1.45 -44.69
N ASP A 206 23.11 -0.53 -44.56
CA ASP A 206 22.87 0.50 -45.58
C ASP A 206 22.03 1.64 -45.01
N LEU A 207 22.46 2.84 -45.38
CA LEU A 207 21.93 4.16 -45.07
C LEU A 207 20.70 4.43 -45.94
N ASP A 208 19.74 5.20 -45.43
CA ASP A 208 19.16 6.32 -46.20
C ASP A 208 18.49 7.33 -45.26
N ASP A 209 18.82 8.59 -45.53
CA ASP A 209 18.50 9.81 -44.81
C ASP A 209 17.04 10.27 -45.04
N ASP A 210 16.38 10.76 -43.98
CA ASP A 210 15.20 11.62 -44.14
C ASP A 210 15.14 12.68 -43.00
N PRO A 211 15.29 13.99 -43.30
CA PRO A 211 15.43 15.04 -42.30
C PRO A 211 14.17 15.92 -42.16
N HIS A 212 13.10 15.44 -41.51
CA HIS A 212 12.05 16.33 -40.96
C HIS A 212 11.47 15.73 -39.67
N GLY A 213 12.00 16.18 -38.52
CA GLY A 213 11.69 15.63 -37.19
C GLY A 213 10.42 16.20 -36.56
N SER A 214 9.37 15.38 -36.51
CA SER A 214 8.33 15.45 -35.47
C SER A 214 8.60 14.39 -34.40
N LEU A 215 8.22 14.68 -33.16
CA LEU A 215 8.42 13.89 -31.95
C LEU A 215 8.25 12.36 -32.14
N ALA A 216 9.09 11.60 -31.42
CA ALA A 216 9.15 10.14 -31.33
C ALA A 216 10.12 9.43 -32.29
N LYS A 217 11.41 9.80 -32.23
CA LYS A 217 12.52 8.90 -32.63
C LYS A 217 13.38 8.63 -31.41
N ARG A 218 13.25 7.41 -30.88
CA ARG A 218 14.09 6.82 -29.83
C ARG A 218 15.56 6.95 -30.27
N ALA A 219 16.36 7.69 -29.52
CA ALA A 219 17.80 7.78 -29.78
C ALA A 219 18.44 6.39 -29.55
N PRO A 220 19.13 5.80 -30.53
CA PRO A 220 19.98 4.64 -30.31
C PRO A 220 21.25 5.16 -29.62
N GLY A 221 21.40 4.89 -28.33
CA GLY A 221 22.54 5.35 -27.55
C GLY A 221 22.18 5.76 -26.13
N VAL A 222 21.58 4.85 -25.35
CA VAL A 222 21.58 5.03 -23.90
C VAL A 222 23.00 4.67 -23.44
N ALA A 223 23.78 5.65 -23.01
CA ALA A 223 25.08 5.40 -22.39
C ALA A 223 24.91 4.34 -21.28
N PRO A 224 25.78 3.32 -21.19
CA PRO A 224 25.63 2.22 -20.23
C PRO A 224 25.51 2.70 -18.76
N GLU A 225 26.05 3.89 -18.47
CA GLU A 225 25.95 4.57 -17.17
C GLU A 225 24.50 4.87 -16.74
N ASN A 226 23.62 5.25 -17.67
CA ASN A 226 22.22 5.59 -17.38
C ASN A 226 21.36 4.35 -17.10
N THR A 227 21.66 3.23 -17.78
CA THR A 227 20.94 1.96 -17.59
C THR A 227 21.23 1.36 -16.22
N LEU A 228 22.49 1.36 -15.77
CA LEU A 228 22.85 0.90 -14.43
C LEU A 228 22.16 1.73 -13.34
N SER A 229 22.17 3.06 -13.50
CA SER A 229 21.45 3.98 -12.60
C SER A 229 19.95 3.67 -12.53
N GLY A 230 19.34 3.33 -13.67
CA GLY A 230 17.95 2.87 -13.74
C GLY A 230 17.70 1.61 -12.91
N PHE A 231 18.51 0.56 -13.09
CA PHE A 231 18.38 -0.68 -12.31
C PHE A 231 18.57 -0.46 -10.81
N VAL A 232 19.58 0.30 -10.41
CA VAL A 232 19.84 0.65 -9.00
C VAL A 232 18.62 1.38 -8.41
N THR A 233 18.05 2.33 -9.16
CA THR A 233 16.86 3.08 -8.75
C THR A 233 15.66 2.15 -8.51
N VAL A 234 15.40 1.19 -9.41
CA VAL A 234 14.31 0.20 -9.23
C VAL A 234 14.54 -0.68 -8.01
N LEU A 235 15.78 -1.14 -7.79
CA LEU A 235 16.12 -1.98 -6.64
C LEU A 235 15.89 -1.24 -5.32
N ILE A 236 16.31 0.03 -5.23
CA ILE A 236 16.03 0.87 -4.06
C ILE A 236 14.52 1.03 -3.88
N ALA A 237 13.76 1.32 -4.94
CA ALA A 237 12.31 1.41 -4.86
C ALA A 237 11.64 0.11 -4.35
N CYS A 238 12.13 -1.06 -4.78
CA CYS A 238 11.65 -2.36 -4.30
C CYS A 238 11.96 -2.59 -2.82
N ILE A 239 13.16 -2.20 -2.35
CA ILE A 239 13.56 -2.29 -0.95
C ILE A 239 12.67 -1.41 -0.08
N LEU A 240 12.49 -0.13 -0.47
CA LEU A 240 11.64 0.81 0.25
C LEU A 240 10.19 0.33 0.31
N SER A 241 9.67 -0.26 -0.78
CA SER A 241 8.32 -0.86 -0.80
C SER A 241 8.14 -1.98 0.20
N GLY A 242 9.10 -2.90 0.26
CA GLY A 242 9.07 -4.01 1.21
C GLY A 242 9.17 -3.51 2.65
N LEU A 243 10.08 -2.58 2.91
CA LEU A 243 10.28 -1.97 4.22
C LEU A 243 9.03 -1.22 4.70
N ALA A 244 8.46 -0.34 3.87
CA ALA A 244 7.28 0.46 4.22
C ALA A 244 6.06 -0.42 4.53
N GLY A 245 5.80 -1.42 3.69
CA GLY A 245 4.69 -2.36 3.89
C GLY A 245 4.83 -3.13 5.18
N VAL A 246 5.98 -3.78 5.38
CA VAL A 246 6.22 -4.63 6.55
C VAL A 246 6.28 -3.81 7.84
N TYR A 247 6.86 -2.62 7.80
CA TYR A 247 6.88 -1.70 8.95
C TYR A 247 5.47 -1.23 9.32
N PHE A 248 4.64 -0.90 8.32
CA PHE A 248 3.22 -0.60 8.56
C PHE A 248 2.50 -1.79 9.20
N GLU A 249 2.73 -3.02 8.74
CA GLU A 249 2.15 -4.22 9.35
C GLU A 249 2.58 -4.41 10.80
N LYS A 250 3.86 -4.18 11.11
CA LYS A 250 4.37 -4.23 12.47
C LYS A 250 3.65 -3.25 13.39
N ILE A 251 3.45 -2.01 12.94
CA ILE A 251 2.71 -1.01 13.72
C ILE A 251 1.23 -1.40 13.83
N LEU A 252 0.62 -1.86 12.74
CA LEU A 252 -0.80 -2.21 12.70
C LEU A 252 -1.15 -3.41 13.58
N LYS A 253 -0.18 -4.31 13.81
CA LYS A 253 -0.32 -5.48 14.69
C LYS A 253 0.29 -5.29 16.07
N ALA A 254 0.90 -4.14 16.36
CA ALA A 254 1.43 -3.85 17.69
C ALA A 254 0.28 -3.81 18.72
N PRO A 255 0.48 -4.37 19.92
CA PRO A 255 -0.51 -4.29 21.00
C PRO A 255 -0.77 -2.81 21.37
N PRO A 256 -1.94 -2.50 21.94
CA PRO A 256 -2.21 -1.15 22.45
C PRO A 256 -1.15 -0.77 23.48
N THR A 257 -0.54 0.41 23.33
CA THR A 257 0.37 0.93 24.34
C THR A 257 -0.44 1.15 25.62
N PRO A 258 -0.04 0.58 26.78
CA PRO A 258 -0.74 0.89 28.02
C PRO A 258 -0.67 2.40 28.25
N PRO A 259 -1.75 3.02 28.78
CA PRO A 259 -1.73 4.44 29.10
C PRO A 259 -0.51 4.74 30.01
N PRO A 260 0.08 5.94 29.91
CA PRO A 260 1.13 6.34 30.85
C PRO A 260 0.61 6.09 32.26
N GLN A 261 1.35 5.28 33.03
CA GLN A 261 0.93 4.75 34.33
C GLN A 261 0.17 5.81 35.13
N GLN A 262 -1.14 5.62 35.29
CA GLN A 262 -1.81 6.15 36.46
C GLN A 262 -1.06 5.55 37.64
N TYR A 263 -0.37 6.39 38.41
CA TYR A 263 0.08 6.03 39.74
C TYR A 263 -1.14 5.49 40.49
N THR A 264 -1.27 4.17 40.57
CA THR A 264 -2.27 3.55 41.42
C THR A 264 -1.86 3.91 42.84
N PRO A 265 -2.63 4.71 43.61
CA PRO A 265 -2.30 4.87 45.00
C PRO A 265 -2.34 3.47 45.62
N LEU A 266 -1.25 3.08 46.28
CA LEU A 266 -1.14 1.84 47.02
C LEU A 266 -2.44 1.60 47.80
N SER A 267 -3.03 0.41 47.62
CA SER A 267 -4.17 -0.05 48.41
C SER A 267 -3.89 0.21 49.89
N GLN A 268 -4.88 0.73 50.61
CA GLN A 268 -4.77 1.10 52.02
C GLN A 268 -4.34 -0.06 52.94
N THR A 269 -4.29 -1.29 52.45
CA THR A 269 -3.81 -2.49 53.14
C THR A 269 -2.30 -2.48 53.45
N ASP A 270 -1.50 -1.64 52.79
CA ASP A 270 -0.04 -1.57 53.01
C ASP A 270 0.39 -0.42 53.94
N LYS A 271 -0.56 0.35 54.50
CA LYS A 271 -0.25 1.52 55.34
C LYS A 271 0.04 1.20 56.80
N GLU A 272 -0.12 -0.04 57.25
CA GLU A 272 0.01 -0.38 58.67
C GLU A 272 1.45 -0.74 59.12
N SER A 273 2.44 -0.70 58.22
CA SER A 273 3.83 -1.06 58.55
C SER A 273 4.90 0.01 58.29
N ALA A 274 4.54 1.28 58.02
CA ALA A 274 5.52 2.33 57.76
C ALA A 274 5.47 3.47 58.78
N SER A 275 6.52 3.54 59.61
CA SER A 275 6.88 4.66 60.49
C SER A 275 6.89 6.01 59.73
N PRO A 276 6.53 7.15 60.38
CA PRO A 276 6.26 8.40 59.67
C PRO A 276 7.56 9.08 59.23
N SER A 277 7.66 9.40 57.94
CA SER A 277 8.63 10.37 57.40
C SER A 277 7.86 11.56 56.83
N PRO A 278 8.16 12.82 57.20
CA PRO A 278 7.34 13.96 56.82
C PRO A 278 7.96 14.72 55.65
N ILE A 279 7.57 14.42 54.39
CA ILE A 279 7.60 15.43 53.31
C ILE A 279 6.45 15.14 52.35
N SER A 280 5.35 15.89 52.49
CA SER A 280 4.27 15.96 51.52
C SER A 280 4.62 16.96 50.42
N TYR A 281 4.86 16.48 49.21
CA TYR A 281 4.60 17.29 48.02
C TYR A 281 3.20 16.92 47.53
N LEU A 282 2.21 17.68 48.00
CA LEU A 282 0.92 17.79 47.31
C LEU A 282 1.18 18.62 46.05
N ASP A 283 1.53 17.97 44.94
CA ASP A 283 1.22 18.54 43.64
C ASP A 283 -0.24 18.16 43.35
N GLU A 284 -1.15 18.96 43.90
CA GLU A 284 -2.60 18.81 43.78
C GLU A 284 -3.13 19.38 42.46
N ASN A 285 -2.24 19.67 41.50
CA ASN A 285 -2.65 20.07 40.17
C ASN A 285 -2.92 18.80 39.35
N PRO A 286 -4.17 18.56 38.90
CA PRO A 286 -4.40 17.56 37.88
C PRO A 286 -3.47 17.87 36.69
N PRO A 287 -2.86 16.86 36.05
CA PRO A 287 -2.02 17.11 34.88
C PRO A 287 -2.79 17.98 33.90
N PRO A 288 -2.16 18.97 33.25
CA PRO A 288 -2.84 19.79 32.26
C PRO A 288 -3.52 18.84 31.27
N HIS A 289 -4.84 18.98 31.12
CA HIS A 289 -5.73 18.11 30.33
C HIS A 289 -6.23 16.80 30.97
N ALA A 290 -6.24 16.67 32.30
CA ALA A 290 -6.86 15.52 32.98
C ALA A 290 -8.32 15.26 32.56
N ASP A 291 -9.10 16.31 32.26
CA ASP A 291 -10.48 16.20 31.78
C ASP A 291 -10.62 15.65 30.34
N LEU A 292 -9.51 15.60 29.58
CA LEU A 292 -9.45 15.07 28.22
C LEU A 292 -8.98 13.61 28.17
N VAL A 293 -8.53 13.05 29.30
CA VAL A 293 -8.22 11.62 29.39
C VAL A 293 -9.55 10.84 29.37
N PRO A 294 -9.77 9.96 28.37
CA PRO A 294 -11.02 9.22 28.27
C PRO A 294 -11.26 8.38 29.54
N LYS A 295 -12.45 8.48 30.13
CA LYS A 295 -12.88 7.58 31.22
C LYS A 295 -12.97 6.15 30.68
N GLU A 296 -12.83 5.11 31.50
CA GLU A 296 -12.88 3.70 31.06
C GLU A 296 -14.12 3.37 30.18
N ASP A 297 -15.26 4.00 30.46
CA ASP A 297 -16.51 3.87 29.67
C ASP A 297 -16.48 4.53 28.28
N ASP A 298 -15.48 5.38 28.01
CA ASP A 298 -15.23 6.08 26.75
C ASP A 298 -14.12 5.44 25.91
N ALA A 299 -13.54 4.33 26.39
CA ALA A 299 -12.53 3.59 25.66
C ALA A 299 -13.07 3.11 24.31
N LEU A 300 -12.26 3.30 23.27
CA LEU A 300 -12.58 2.90 21.90
C LEU A 300 -12.64 1.37 21.79
N PRO A 301 -13.59 0.81 21.03
CA PRO A 301 -13.63 -0.63 20.81
C PRO A 301 -12.35 -1.11 20.11
N PRO A 302 -11.93 -2.39 20.30
CA PRO A 302 -10.68 -2.91 19.72
C PRO A 302 -10.59 -2.79 18.19
N THR A 303 -11.75 -2.75 17.52
CA THR A 303 -11.86 -2.55 16.08
C THR A 303 -11.52 -1.13 15.65
N ALA A 304 -11.64 -0.13 16.53
CA ALA A 304 -11.38 1.28 16.19
C ALA A 304 -9.89 1.61 16.05
N GLY A 305 -9.00 0.84 16.68
CA GLY A 305 -7.55 1.03 16.59
C GLY A 305 -7.02 0.94 15.15
N ILE A 306 -7.64 0.11 14.28
CA ILE A 306 -7.25 0.04 12.86
C ILE A 306 -7.53 1.36 12.14
N TRP A 307 -8.67 1.98 12.42
CA TRP A 307 -9.11 3.20 11.77
C TRP A 307 -8.28 4.40 12.25
N ILE A 308 -7.91 4.43 13.53
CA ILE A 308 -7.02 5.46 14.09
C ILE A 308 -5.65 5.41 13.43
N ARG A 309 -5.03 4.22 13.37
CA ARG A 309 -3.73 4.02 12.69
C ARG A 309 -3.81 4.40 11.21
N ASN A 310 -4.94 4.13 10.56
CA ASN A 310 -5.14 4.50 9.16
C ASN A 310 -5.34 6.01 8.97
N ILE A 311 -6.01 6.70 9.90
CA ILE A 311 -6.10 8.17 9.91
C ILE A 311 -4.71 8.78 10.09
N GLN A 312 -3.95 8.33 11.09
CA GLN A 312 -2.60 8.81 11.36
C GLN A 312 -1.70 8.66 10.11
N MET A 313 -1.73 7.50 9.44
CA MET A 313 -0.97 7.28 8.21
C MET A 313 -1.48 8.13 7.02
N SER A 314 -2.80 8.24 6.85
CA SER A 314 -3.41 9.02 5.76
C SER A 314 -3.19 10.53 5.94
N LEU A 315 -3.10 11.03 7.17
CA LEU A 315 -2.77 12.42 7.47
C LEU A 315 -1.38 12.79 6.96
N PHE A 316 -0.36 11.99 7.28
CA PHE A 316 0.99 12.22 6.73
C PHE A 316 1.01 12.06 5.22
N SER A 317 0.34 11.04 4.68
CA SER A 317 0.29 10.80 3.23
C SER A 317 -0.40 11.95 2.48
N PHE A 318 -1.45 12.53 3.05
CA PHE A 318 -2.15 13.70 2.50
C PHE A 318 -1.23 14.92 2.50
N VAL A 319 -0.65 15.26 3.66
CA VAL A 319 0.23 16.44 3.79
C VAL A 319 1.43 16.31 2.85
N LEU A 320 2.12 15.16 2.88
CA LEU A 320 3.26 14.90 2.03
C LEU A 320 2.87 14.88 0.54
N GLY A 321 1.72 14.28 0.20
CA GLY A 321 1.22 14.22 -1.18
C GLY A 321 0.90 15.60 -1.74
N VAL A 322 0.24 16.46 -0.97
CA VAL A 322 -0.05 17.84 -1.39
C VAL A 322 1.24 18.64 -1.53
N VAL A 323 2.11 18.62 -0.51
CA VAL A 323 3.34 19.44 -0.50
C VAL A 323 4.35 18.97 -1.56
N PHE A 324 4.68 17.68 -1.59
CA PHE A 324 5.77 17.18 -2.42
C PHE A 324 5.35 16.73 -3.80
N ILE A 325 4.11 16.25 -3.98
CA ILE A 325 3.65 15.78 -5.31
C ILE A 325 2.87 16.89 -6.00
N VAL A 326 1.78 17.37 -5.41
CA VAL A 326 0.91 18.34 -6.09
C VAL A 326 1.64 19.66 -6.33
N PHE A 327 2.29 20.23 -5.32
CA PHE A 327 2.95 21.53 -5.49
C PHE A 327 4.28 21.46 -6.25
N LEU A 328 5.14 20.46 -6.01
CA LEU A 328 6.45 20.41 -6.69
C LEU A 328 6.37 19.86 -8.12
N LYS A 329 5.55 18.82 -8.36
CA LYS A 329 5.46 18.18 -9.69
C LYS A 329 4.48 18.92 -10.60
N ASP A 330 3.26 19.14 -10.12
CA ASP A 330 2.15 19.64 -10.94
C ASP A 330 1.74 21.08 -10.60
N GLY A 331 2.49 21.78 -9.75
CA GLY A 331 2.09 23.09 -9.21
C GLY A 331 1.80 24.13 -10.27
N LYS A 332 2.60 24.19 -11.35
CA LYS A 332 2.36 25.09 -12.48
C LYS A 332 1.02 24.81 -13.17
N ALA A 333 0.67 23.54 -13.34
CA ALA A 333 -0.59 23.13 -13.96
C ALA A 333 -1.78 23.43 -13.03
N VAL A 334 -1.62 23.18 -11.72
CA VAL A 334 -2.63 23.47 -10.69
C VAL A 334 -2.91 24.96 -10.57
N ILE A 335 -1.88 25.82 -10.62
CA ILE A 335 -2.06 27.28 -10.56
C ILE A 335 -2.76 27.80 -11.81
N ARG A 336 -2.42 27.27 -13.00
CA ARG A 336 -2.96 27.75 -14.27
C ARG A 336 -4.41 27.31 -14.52
N ASN A 337 -4.71 26.04 -14.23
CA ASN A 337 -5.97 25.41 -14.63
C ASN A 337 -6.86 25.02 -13.44
N GLY A 338 -6.38 25.24 -12.21
CA GLY A 338 -7.05 24.83 -10.98
C GLY A 338 -6.72 23.41 -10.53
N PHE A 339 -7.00 23.12 -9.25
CA PHE A 339 -6.76 21.82 -8.61
C PHE A 339 -7.63 20.69 -9.18
N PHE A 340 -8.89 21.00 -9.50
CA PHE A 340 -9.88 20.03 -9.99
C PHE A 340 -10.01 20.03 -11.53
N GLN A 341 -8.94 20.37 -12.24
CA GLN A 341 -8.98 20.40 -13.70
C GLN A 341 -9.35 19.02 -14.28
N TYR A 342 -10.30 19.02 -15.21
CA TYR A 342 -10.77 17.83 -15.93
C TYR A 342 -11.34 16.71 -15.03
N TYR A 343 -11.83 17.07 -13.84
CA TYR A 343 -12.55 16.11 -13.01
C TYR A 343 -13.92 15.83 -13.60
N THR A 344 -14.18 14.57 -13.89
CA THR A 344 -15.51 14.07 -14.29
C THR A 344 -16.13 13.29 -13.14
N PRO A 345 -17.43 12.96 -13.19
CA PRO A 345 -18.04 12.03 -12.23
C PRO A 345 -17.29 10.70 -12.13
N LEU A 346 -16.73 10.21 -13.23
CA LEU A 346 -15.90 9.00 -13.24
C LEU A 346 -14.58 9.19 -12.47
N THR A 347 -13.97 10.38 -12.51
CA THR A 347 -12.80 10.70 -11.67
C THR A 347 -13.14 10.54 -10.19
N TRP A 348 -14.33 10.99 -9.75
CA TRP A 348 -14.78 10.82 -8.37
C TRP A 348 -15.04 9.36 -8.00
N VAL A 349 -15.55 8.55 -8.93
CA VAL A 349 -15.67 7.10 -8.76
C VAL A 349 -14.29 6.47 -8.56
N VAL A 350 -13.29 6.83 -9.38
CA VAL A 350 -11.90 6.35 -9.23
C VAL A 350 -11.32 6.74 -7.88
N ILE A 351 -11.50 8.00 -7.44
CA ILE A 351 -11.03 8.49 -6.14
C ILE A 351 -11.68 7.70 -5.00
N GLY A 352 -13.00 7.48 -5.06
CA GLY A 352 -13.73 6.70 -4.07
C GLY A 352 -13.26 5.24 -4.02
N MET A 353 -13.07 4.60 -5.17
CA MET A 353 -12.53 3.24 -5.27
C MET A 353 -11.09 3.15 -4.76
N GLN A 354 -10.26 4.16 -5.00
CA GLN A 354 -8.88 4.22 -4.50
C GLN A 354 -8.85 4.39 -2.98
N ALA A 355 -9.71 5.26 -2.43
CA ALA A 355 -9.86 5.42 -0.99
C ALA A 355 -10.31 4.10 -0.34
N GLY A 356 -11.38 3.48 -0.86
CA GLY A 356 -11.88 2.19 -0.39
C GLY A 356 -10.85 1.07 -0.48
N GLY A 357 -10.10 1.00 -1.58
CA GLY A 357 -8.99 0.05 -1.74
C GLY A 357 -7.91 0.19 -0.67
N GLY A 358 -7.53 1.43 -0.33
CA GLY A 358 -6.59 1.68 0.76
C GLY A 358 -7.10 1.20 2.14
N LEU A 359 -8.41 1.33 2.40
CA LEU A 359 -9.01 0.77 3.62
C LEU A 359 -8.99 -0.76 3.64
N ILE A 360 -9.33 -1.39 2.50
CA ILE A 360 -9.28 -2.85 2.34
C ILE A 360 -7.85 -3.36 2.52
N VAL A 361 -6.84 -2.64 1.99
CA VAL A 361 -5.43 -2.97 2.21
C VAL A 361 -5.09 -2.98 3.70
N ALA A 362 -5.55 -1.99 4.48
CA ALA A 362 -5.34 -1.99 5.93
C ALA A 362 -5.98 -3.22 6.60
N LEU A 363 -7.21 -3.59 6.20
CA LEU A 363 -7.89 -4.79 6.71
C LEU A 363 -7.14 -6.08 6.35
N VAL A 364 -6.69 -6.22 5.10
CA VAL A 364 -5.89 -7.38 4.66
C VAL A 364 -4.59 -7.47 5.44
N VAL A 365 -3.89 -6.35 5.66
CA VAL A 365 -2.66 -6.35 6.45
C VAL A 365 -2.93 -6.74 7.90
N LYS A 366 -4.07 -6.32 8.48
CA LYS A 366 -4.46 -6.69 9.85
C LYS A 366 -4.79 -8.17 9.98
N TYR A 367 -5.66 -8.71 9.14
CA TYR A 367 -6.21 -10.08 9.27
C TYR A 367 -5.47 -11.15 8.47
N ALA A 368 -4.65 -10.75 7.51
CA ALA A 368 -3.73 -11.59 6.76
C ALA A 368 -2.30 -11.09 6.99
N ASP A 369 -1.58 -10.76 5.93
CA ASP A 369 -0.27 -10.11 5.97
C ASP A 369 0.07 -9.48 4.62
N ASN A 370 1.20 -8.76 4.57
CA ASN A 370 1.64 -8.14 3.33
C ASN A 370 2.05 -9.12 2.22
N ILE A 371 2.42 -10.36 2.56
CA ILE A 371 2.79 -11.36 1.55
C ILE A 371 1.54 -11.82 0.81
N LEU A 372 0.48 -12.17 1.56
CA LEU A 372 -0.82 -12.55 1.04
C LEU A 372 -1.50 -11.40 0.27
N LYS A 373 -1.31 -10.15 0.70
CA LYS A 373 -1.68 -8.96 -0.10
C LYS A 373 -1.02 -8.99 -1.49
N GLY A 374 0.25 -9.39 -1.57
CA GLY A 374 0.98 -9.59 -2.82
C GLY A 374 0.32 -10.61 -3.72
N PHE A 375 -0.03 -11.79 -3.19
CA PHE A 375 -0.78 -12.82 -3.92
C PHE A 375 -2.13 -12.30 -4.42
N ALA A 376 -2.94 -11.67 -3.56
CA ALA A 376 -4.24 -11.11 -3.94
C ALA A 376 -4.10 -10.06 -5.07
N THR A 377 -3.08 -9.20 -5.00
CA THR A 377 -2.82 -8.21 -6.06
C THR A 377 -2.45 -8.90 -7.38
N SER A 378 -1.70 -9.98 -7.32
CA SER A 378 -1.27 -10.76 -8.50
C SER A 378 -2.46 -11.43 -9.19
N ILE A 379 -3.35 -12.04 -8.39
CA ILE A 379 -4.60 -12.62 -8.87
C ILE A 379 -5.51 -11.53 -9.46
N SER A 380 -5.56 -10.34 -8.87
CA SER A 380 -6.36 -9.22 -9.41
C SER A 380 -5.88 -8.75 -10.78
N ILE A 381 -4.57 -8.78 -11.05
CA ILE A 381 -4.02 -8.43 -12.37
C ILE A 381 -4.48 -9.43 -13.43
N ILE A 382 -4.47 -10.72 -13.10
CA ILE A 382 -4.95 -11.77 -14.01
C ILE A 382 -6.45 -11.59 -14.24
N LEU A 383 -7.24 -11.41 -13.18
CA LEU A 383 -8.68 -11.22 -13.27
C LEU A 383 -9.04 -9.98 -14.10
N SER A 384 -8.40 -8.83 -13.85
CA SER A 384 -8.63 -7.63 -14.66
C SER A 384 -8.25 -7.86 -16.12
N SER A 385 -7.17 -8.58 -16.39
CA SER A 385 -6.76 -8.89 -17.77
C SER A 385 -7.77 -9.81 -18.47
N LEU A 386 -8.31 -10.80 -17.77
CA LEU A 386 -9.35 -11.68 -18.31
C LEU A 386 -10.63 -10.92 -18.65
N VAL A 387 -11.05 -10.01 -17.78
CA VAL A 387 -12.21 -9.15 -18.03
C VAL A 387 -11.92 -8.18 -19.19
N SER A 388 -10.69 -7.67 -19.31
CA SER A 388 -10.28 -6.83 -20.43
C SER A 388 -10.33 -7.52 -21.79
N ILE A 389 -10.13 -8.84 -21.86
CA ILE A 389 -10.32 -9.61 -23.11
C ILE A 389 -11.75 -9.47 -23.61
N TRP A 390 -12.71 -9.56 -22.69
CA TRP A 390 -14.14 -9.47 -23.02
C TRP A 390 -14.59 -8.04 -23.27
N LEU A 391 -14.11 -7.07 -22.49
CA LEU A 391 -14.52 -5.66 -22.59
C LEU A 391 -13.82 -4.87 -23.71
N PHE A 392 -12.56 -5.20 -24.02
CA PHE A 392 -11.71 -4.43 -24.94
C PHE A 392 -11.17 -5.27 -26.11
N GLU A 393 -11.68 -6.49 -26.31
CA GLU A 393 -11.26 -7.42 -27.37
C GLU A 393 -9.74 -7.69 -27.42
N PHE A 394 -9.09 -7.68 -26.25
CA PHE A 394 -7.65 -7.86 -26.15
C PHE A 394 -7.21 -9.28 -26.56
N LYS A 395 -6.17 -9.37 -27.39
CA LYS A 395 -5.61 -10.67 -27.82
C LYS A 395 -4.71 -11.27 -26.75
N VAL A 396 -5.05 -12.47 -26.28
CA VAL A 396 -4.27 -13.21 -25.29
C VAL A 396 -2.90 -13.58 -25.85
N THR A 397 -1.83 -13.21 -25.14
CA THR A 397 -0.46 -13.62 -25.48
C THR A 397 -0.10 -14.95 -24.82
N THR A 398 0.81 -15.71 -25.44
CA THR A 398 1.32 -16.97 -24.85
C THR A 398 2.03 -16.70 -23.51
N THR A 399 2.75 -15.58 -23.39
CA THR A 399 3.41 -15.16 -22.15
C THR A 399 2.43 -14.88 -21.03
N PHE A 400 1.25 -14.32 -21.34
CA PHE A 400 0.18 -14.14 -20.38
C PHE A 400 -0.36 -15.47 -19.85
N VAL A 401 -0.56 -16.47 -20.71
CA VAL A 401 -1.06 -17.81 -20.31
C VAL A 401 -0.05 -18.53 -19.41
N ILE A 402 1.23 -18.53 -19.80
CA ILE A 402 2.31 -19.12 -19.01
C ILE A 402 2.42 -18.41 -17.65
N GLY A 403 2.50 -17.08 -17.66
CA GLY A 403 2.60 -16.28 -16.44
C GLY A 403 1.40 -16.49 -15.50
N SER A 404 0.18 -16.53 -16.03
CA SER A 404 -1.03 -16.79 -15.24
C SER A 404 -1.01 -18.17 -14.61
N SER A 405 -0.57 -19.19 -15.35
CA SER A 405 -0.42 -20.56 -14.85
C SER A 405 0.60 -20.63 -13.70
N MET A 406 1.72 -19.90 -13.81
CA MET A 406 2.72 -19.81 -12.76
C MET A 406 2.18 -19.15 -11.49
N VAL A 407 1.41 -18.06 -11.61
CA VAL A 407 0.80 -17.37 -10.46
C VAL A 407 -0.21 -18.27 -9.74
N ILE A 408 -1.03 -19.01 -10.48
CA ILE A 408 -1.99 -19.96 -9.89
C ILE A 408 -1.24 -21.08 -9.16
N TYR A 409 -0.23 -21.66 -9.80
CA TYR A 409 0.59 -22.71 -9.19
C TYR A 409 1.34 -22.23 -7.94
N ALA A 410 1.90 -21.01 -7.98
CA ALA A 410 2.54 -20.39 -6.82
C ALA A 410 1.56 -20.17 -5.65
N SER A 411 0.33 -19.78 -5.94
CA SER A 411 -0.72 -19.58 -4.93
C SER A 411 -1.05 -20.90 -4.22
N TYR A 412 -1.22 -21.98 -4.99
CA TYR A 412 -1.38 -23.33 -4.46
C TYR A 412 -0.17 -23.77 -3.61
N LEU A 413 1.06 -23.57 -4.11
CA LEU A 413 2.29 -23.98 -3.43
C LEU A 413 2.52 -23.22 -2.11
N TYR A 414 2.09 -21.96 -2.03
CA TYR A 414 2.17 -21.16 -0.80
C TYR A 414 1.15 -21.62 0.26
N GLY A 415 0.09 -22.30 -0.16
CA GLY A 415 -1.03 -22.75 0.68
C GLY A 415 -2.12 -21.69 0.84
N LEU A 416 -2.42 -20.96 -0.24
CA LEU A 416 -3.47 -19.93 -0.27
C LEU A 416 -4.85 -20.53 -0.51
#